data_AF-A0A9N8HTV6-F1
#
_entry.id   AF-A0A9N8HTV6-F1
#
_cell.length_a   1.000
_cell.length_b   1.000
_cell.length_c   1.000
_cell.angle_alpha   90.00
_cell.angle_beta   90.00
_cell.angle_gamma   90.00
#
_symmetry.space_group_name_H-M   'P 1'
#
loop_
_entity.id
_entity.type
_entity.pdbx_description
1 polymer ?
#
loop_
_entity_poly.entity_id
_entity_poly.type
_entity_poly.pdbx_seq_one_letter_code
_entity_poly.pdbx_strand_id
1 'polypeptide(L)'
;MSASGAALKDYAPAAASLFNNMKTPASILAGAMIGMGFLSPLPQPPPHIKAVEPRKKGKKGTEEPELATIIHKSLDRMLRKSYLLVTIFSFGSELLAVIWSTVAVNQLTETAVAPAASVWELLKRDWYDLAWSATNSHFLFGMLGFMWMVGTRAFLMVQAKPWNINPVLAGDEADSLSMSAASILLVASSFLLMMAIVNRGVATGGGQVGDSYGGSVLSLFQHYIKLLSEQAIGAAIAPAGPLEILSIIFGVTGFAMAAKAVFVEP
;
A
#
# COMPACT_ATOMS: atom_id res chain seq x y z
N MET A 1 -45.62 -9.59 -1.53
CA MET A 1 -44.76 -9.11 -0.42
C MET A 1 -44.69 -7.60 -0.54
N SER A 2 -45.35 -6.85 0.35
CA SER A 2 -45.26 -5.40 0.35
C SER A 2 -43.83 -5.01 0.72
N ALA A 3 -43.18 -4.21 -0.12
CA ALA A 3 -41.95 -3.54 0.25
C ALA A 3 -42.29 -2.66 1.46
N SER A 4 -41.88 -3.10 2.65
CA SER A 4 -41.85 -2.25 3.83
C SER A 4 -41.03 -1.03 3.45
N GLY A 5 -41.68 0.12 3.29
CA GLY A 5 -41.01 1.37 2.97
C GLY A 5 -40.05 1.67 4.11
N ALA A 6 -38.76 1.38 3.90
CA ALA A 6 -37.74 1.66 4.88
C ALA A 6 -37.82 3.16 5.21
N ALA A 7 -38.01 3.48 6.49
CA ALA A 7 -38.12 4.86 6.93
C ALA A 7 -36.80 5.58 6.63
N LEU A 8 -36.86 6.62 5.79
CA LEU A 8 -35.71 7.45 5.49
C LEU A 8 -35.26 8.18 6.77
N LYS A 9 -33.97 8.14 7.06
CA LYS A 9 -33.37 8.79 8.24
C LYS A 9 -32.12 9.58 7.84
N ASP A 10 -31.72 10.48 8.73
CA ASP A 10 -30.40 11.11 8.62
C ASP A 10 -29.32 10.10 9.04
N TYR A 11 -28.48 9.73 8.06
CA TYR A 11 -27.36 8.84 8.24
C TYR A 11 -26.00 9.55 8.08
N ALA A 12 -25.98 10.88 7.93
CA ALA A 12 -24.74 11.63 7.76
C ALA A 12 -23.76 11.48 8.94
N PRO A 13 -24.20 11.47 10.22
CA PRO A 13 -23.29 11.23 11.34
C PRO A 13 -22.64 9.84 11.32
N ALA A 14 -23.41 8.82 10.92
CA ALA A 14 -22.90 7.45 10.81
C ALA A 14 -21.91 7.30 9.65
N ALA A 15 -22.20 7.89 8.49
CA ALA A 15 -21.27 7.94 7.36
C ALA A 15 -19.97 8.67 7.74
N ALA A 16 -20.06 9.82 8.42
CA ALA A 16 -18.91 10.58 8.87
C ALA A 16 -18.04 9.78 9.85
N SER A 17 -18.66 8.99 10.72
CA SER A 17 -17.93 8.06 11.61
C SER A 17 -17.13 7.02 10.83
N LEU A 18 -17.67 6.46 9.73
CA LEU A 18 -16.94 5.50 8.90
C LEU A 18 -15.70 6.12 8.25
N PHE A 19 -15.80 7.34 7.74
CA PHE A 19 -14.65 8.09 7.23
C PHE A 19 -13.61 8.35 8.33
N ASN A 20 -14.03 8.80 9.50
CA ASN A 20 -13.13 9.03 10.64
C ASN A 20 -12.41 7.76 11.11
N ASN A 21 -13.03 6.59 10.99
CA ASN A 21 -12.40 5.31 11.31
C ASN A 21 -11.19 5.02 10.44
N MET A 22 -11.13 5.56 9.21
CA MET A 22 -9.97 5.42 8.31
C MET A 22 -9.00 6.59 8.48
N LYS A 23 -9.51 7.82 8.64
CA LYS A 23 -8.70 9.05 8.76
C LYS A 23 -7.66 8.98 9.88
N THR A 24 -8.08 8.54 11.07
CA THR A 24 -7.20 8.55 12.25
C THR A 24 -6.08 7.52 12.14
N PRO A 25 -6.33 6.25 11.79
CA PRO A 25 -5.26 5.30 11.52
C PRO A 25 -4.35 5.74 10.37
N ALA A 26 -4.91 6.27 9.27
CA ALA A 26 -4.14 6.74 8.13
C ALA A 26 -3.14 7.84 8.52
N SER A 27 -3.55 8.81 9.33
CA SER A 27 -2.64 9.88 9.79
C SER A 27 -1.53 9.37 10.71
N ILE A 28 -1.83 8.40 11.58
CA ILE A 28 -0.84 7.73 12.43
C ILE A 28 0.18 6.98 11.58
N LEU A 29 -0.28 6.22 10.58
CA LEU A 29 0.59 5.47 9.67
C LEU A 29 1.46 6.41 8.84
N ALA A 30 0.90 7.47 8.28
CA ALA A 30 1.64 8.50 7.56
C ALA A 30 2.75 9.12 8.44
N GLY A 31 2.45 9.43 9.70
CA GLY A 31 3.44 9.91 10.67
C GLY A 31 4.54 8.89 10.95
N ALA A 32 4.19 7.61 11.14
CA ALA A 32 5.16 6.54 11.37
C ALA A 32 6.09 6.30 10.17
N MET A 33 5.58 6.45 8.94
CA MET A 33 6.36 6.34 7.71
C MET A 33 7.43 7.42 7.59
N ILE A 34 7.27 8.59 8.21
CA ILE A 34 8.31 9.63 8.19
C ILE A 34 9.58 9.14 8.88
N GLY A 35 9.43 8.63 10.12
CA GLY A 35 10.55 8.10 10.89
C GLY A 35 11.17 6.87 10.22
N MET A 36 10.35 5.92 9.80
CA MET A 36 10.83 4.64 9.29
C MET A 36 11.38 4.75 7.85
N GLY A 37 10.68 5.48 6.99
CA GLY A 37 10.91 5.52 5.56
C GLY A 37 11.91 6.58 5.11
N PHE A 38 11.87 7.78 5.71
CA PHE A 38 12.71 8.91 5.27
C PHE A 38 13.88 9.19 6.21
N LEU A 39 13.66 9.14 7.53
CA LEU A 39 14.66 9.56 8.51
C LEU A 39 15.61 8.44 8.94
N SER A 40 15.17 7.19 8.87
CA SER A 40 15.95 6.06 9.37
C SER A 40 16.61 5.30 8.22
N PRO A 41 17.95 5.35 8.09
CA PRO A 41 18.63 4.67 7.01
C PRO A 41 18.40 3.17 7.06
N LEU A 42 18.34 2.54 5.89
CA LEU A 42 18.32 1.08 5.80
C LEU A 42 19.61 0.49 6.38
N PRO A 43 19.55 -0.68 7.03
CA PRO A 43 20.74 -1.39 7.47
C PRO A 43 21.72 -1.60 6.32
N GLN A 44 22.98 -1.19 6.50
CA GLN A 44 24.02 -1.30 5.48
C GLN A 44 24.61 -2.71 5.45
N PRO A 45 25.00 -3.22 4.26
CA PRO A 45 25.69 -4.50 4.18
C PRO A 45 27.06 -4.44 4.89
N PRO A 46 27.60 -5.57 5.38
CA PRO A 46 28.88 -5.60 6.08
C PRO A 46 30.04 -5.12 5.19
N PRO A 47 30.97 -4.29 5.71
CA PRO A 47 32.03 -3.65 4.92
C PRO A 47 33.08 -4.60 4.30
N HIS A 48 33.07 -5.88 4.66
CA HIS A 48 34.06 -6.89 4.25
C HIS A 48 33.58 -7.83 3.14
N ILE A 49 32.33 -7.72 2.68
CA ILE A 49 31.95 -8.32 1.40
C ILE A 49 32.51 -7.39 0.31
N LYS A 50 33.82 -7.51 0.04
CA LYS A 50 34.38 -6.98 -1.21
C LYS A 50 33.46 -7.49 -2.30
N ALA A 51 32.89 -6.59 -3.10
CA ALA A 51 32.09 -6.96 -4.25
C ALA A 51 32.85 -8.07 -4.96
N VAL A 52 32.32 -9.30 -4.94
CA VAL A 52 32.95 -10.45 -5.59
C VAL A 52 33.28 -9.96 -6.99
N GLU A 53 34.58 -9.76 -7.26
CA GLU A 53 34.99 -9.24 -8.55
C GLU A 53 34.43 -10.22 -9.59
N PRO A 54 33.81 -9.72 -10.68
CA PRO A 54 33.27 -10.60 -11.71
C PRO A 54 34.36 -11.58 -12.10
N ARG A 55 34.13 -12.87 -11.78
CA ARG A 55 35.13 -13.93 -11.88
C ARG A 55 35.67 -13.89 -13.31
N LYS A 56 36.96 -13.57 -13.47
CA LYS A 56 37.62 -13.68 -14.79
C LYS A 56 37.39 -15.10 -15.30
N LYS A 57 36.64 -15.24 -16.39
CA LYS A 57 36.38 -16.50 -17.10
C LYS A 57 37.72 -17.23 -17.30
N GLY A 58 38.06 -18.21 -16.47
CA GLY A 58 39.43 -18.74 -16.53
C GLY A 58 39.77 -20.03 -15.79
N LYS A 59 38.98 -20.54 -14.83
CA LYS A 59 39.32 -21.83 -14.18
C LYS A 59 38.12 -22.77 -14.10
N LYS A 60 38.12 -23.71 -15.04
CA LYS A 60 37.27 -24.90 -15.11
C LYS A 60 37.66 -25.82 -13.95
N GLY A 61 36.77 -26.06 -12.97
CA GLY A 61 36.97 -27.13 -11.98
C GLY A 61 36.81 -26.78 -10.50
N THR A 62 35.98 -25.82 -10.10
CA THR A 62 35.56 -25.68 -8.69
C THR A 62 34.05 -25.55 -8.63
N GLU A 63 33.46 -26.40 -7.78
CA GLU A 63 32.04 -26.68 -7.51
C GLU A 63 31.18 -25.41 -7.44
N GLU A 64 29.94 -25.51 -7.91
CA GLU A 64 28.93 -24.43 -7.98
C GLU A 64 28.56 -23.88 -6.58
N PRO A 65 28.72 -22.56 -6.35
CA PRO A 65 27.87 -21.84 -5.42
C PRO A 65 27.34 -20.57 -6.11
N GLU A 66 26.89 -20.71 -7.37
CA GLU A 66 26.75 -19.57 -8.29
C GLU A 66 25.33 -18.97 -8.29
N LEU A 67 24.27 -19.79 -8.19
CA LEU A 67 22.90 -19.29 -8.36
C LEU A 67 22.34 -18.60 -7.10
N ALA A 68 22.51 -19.20 -5.92
CA ALA A 68 21.94 -18.67 -4.67
C ALA A 68 22.49 -17.29 -4.32
N THR A 69 23.80 -17.09 -4.49
CA THR A 69 24.49 -15.82 -4.23
C THR A 69 24.03 -14.70 -5.18
N ILE A 70 23.79 -15.04 -6.46
CA ILE A 70 23.28 -14.09 -7.46
C ILE A 70 21.85 -13.67 -7.13
N ILE A 71 20.98 -14.64 -6.83
CA ILE A 71 19.58 -14.38 -6.46
C ILE A 71 19.51 -13.49 -5.22
N HIS A 72 20.29 -13.81 -4.18
CA HIS A 72 20.32 -13.04 -2.94
C HIS A 72 20.75 -11.58 -3.18
N LYS A 73 21.82 -11.37 -3.96
CA LYS A 73 22.33 -10.03 -4.27
C LYS A 73 21.36 -9.20 -5.12
N SER A 74 20.67 -9.85 -6.07
CA SER A 74 19.63 -9.21 -6.87
C SER A 74 18.42 -8.82 -6.01
N LEU A 75 18.00 -9.70 -5.10
CA LEU A 75 16.89 -9.45 -4.20
C LEU A 75 17.19 -8.32 -3.21
N ASP A 76 18.36 -8.31 -2.54
CA ASP A 76 18.77 -7.21 -1.66
C ASP A 76 18.76 -5.86 -2.39
N ARG A 77 19.32 -5.81 -3.60
CA ARG A 77 19.31 -4.60 -4.43
C ARG A 77 17.89 -4.13 -4.76
N MET A 78 17.04 -5.05 -5.21
CA MET A 78 15.64 -4.76 -5.55
C MET A 78 14.87 -4.25 -4.32
N LEU A 79 15.04 -4.89 -3.17
CA LEU A 79 14.39 -4.50 -1.91
C LEU A 79 14.81 -3.09 -1.48
N ARG A 80 16.10 -2.76 -1.55
CA ARG A 80 16.60 -1.41 -1.23
C ARG A 80 16.06 -0.33 -2.17
N LYS A 81 16.04 -0.59 -3.49
CA LYS A 81 15.51 0.36 -4.48
C LYS A 81 14.00 0.54 -4.35
N SER A 82 13.27 -0.56 -4.19
CA SER A 82 11.81 -0.51 -4.01
C SER A 82 11.39 0.11 -2.68
N TYR A 83 12.19 0.00 -1.61
CA TYR A 83 11.87 0.55 -0.29
C TYR A 83 11.52 2.04 -0.33
N LEU A 84 12.36 2.87 -0.99
CA LEU A 84 12.12 4.31 -1.04
C LEU A 84 10.88 4.65 -1.89
N LEU A 85 10.70 3.94 -3.01
CA LEU A 85 9.53 4.13 -3.87
C LEU A 85 8.24 3.76 -3.14
N VAL A 86 8.22 2.57 -2.53
CA VAL A 86 7.08 2.10 -1.74
C VAL A 86 6.81 3.07 -0.59
N THR A 87 7.85 3.59 0.07
CA THR A 87 7.68 4.62 1.11
C THR A 87 6.93 5.84 0.59
N ILE A 88 7.34 6.40 -0.56
CA ILE A 88 6.72 7.60 -1.13
C ILE A 88 5.27 7.32 -1.55
N PHE A 89 5.01 6.22 -2.24
CA PHE A 89 3.66 5.85 -2.67
C PHE A 89 2.74 5.54 -1.49
N SER A 90 3.25 4.83 -0.49
CA SER A 90 2.53 4.48 0.72
C SER A 90 2.16 5.73 1.52
N PHE A 91 3.12 6.61 1.74
CA PHE A 91 2.91 7.88 2.43
C PHE A 91 1.92 8.78 1.68
N GLY A 92 2.08 8.92 0.37
CA GLY A 92 1.15 9.67 -0.48
C GLY A 92 -0.26 9.10 -0.44
N SER A 93 -0.41 7.78 -0.44
CA SER A 93 -1.72 7.11 -0.33
C SER A 93 -2.37 7.41 1.02
N GLU A 94 -1.65 7.31 2.14
CA GLU A 94 -2.23 7.65 3.45
C GLU A 94 -2.66 9.13 3.53
N LEU A 95 -1.88 10.06 2.96
CA LEU A 95 -2.28 11.46 2.87
C LEU A 95 -3.54 11.65 2.03
N LEU A 96 -3.66 10.96 0.89
CA LEU A 96 -4.86 11.00 0.07
C LEU A 96 -6.07 10.45 0.82
N ALA A 97 -5.92 9.34 1.56
CA ALA A 97 -6.99 8.80 2.40
C ALA A 97 -7.45 9.81 3.46
N VAL A 98 -6.52 10.51 4.11
CA VAL A 98 -6.83 11.57 5.08
C VAL A 98 -7.56 12.74 4.41
N ILE A 99 -7.10 13.19 3.24
CA ILE A 99 -7.71 14.32 2.52
C ILE A 99 -9.13 13.98 2.08
N TRP A 100 -9.32 12.85 1.38
CA TRP A 100 -10.63 12.39 0.92
C TRP A 100 -11.61 12.24 2.09
N SER A 101 -11.17 11.60 3.17
CA SER A 101 -11.98 11.45 4.37
C SER A 101 -12.32 12.79 5.02
N THR A 102 -11.38 13.73 5.08
CA THR A 102 -11.61 15.04 5.70
C THR A 102 -12.64 15.83 4.92
N VAL A 103 -12.50 15.89 3.58
CA VAL A 103 -13.46 16.57 2.71
C VAL A 103 -14.84 15.94 2.83
N ALA A 104 -14.94 14.60 2.82
CA ALA A 104 -16.21 13.89 2.97
C ALA A 104 -16.88 14.17 4.32
N VAL A 105 -16.12 14.15 5.41
CA VAL A 105 -16.65 14.47 6.75
C VAL A 105 -17.18 15.90 6.80
N ASN A 106 -16.40 16.89 6.31
CA ASN A 106 -16.84 18.28 6.29
C ASN A 106 -18.13 18.45 5.49
N GLN A 107 -18.23 17.82 4.31
CA GLN A 107 -19.45 17.85 3.50
C GLN A 107 -20.63 17.23 4.25
N LEU A 108 -20.46 16.06 4.89
CA LEU A 108 -21.50 15.40 5.68
C LEU A 108 -21.94 16.21 6.91
N THR A 109 -21.08 17.07 7.46
CA THR A 109 -21.40 17.88 8.63
C THR A 109 -21.91 19.28 8.31
N GLU A 110 -21.46 19.87 7.20
CA GLU A 110 -21.71 21.28 6.88
C GLU A 110 -22.79 21.46 5.81
N THR A 111 -23.16 20.41 5.08
CA THR A 111 -24.18 20.47 4.04
C THR A 111 -25.44 19.70 4.44
N ALA A 112 -26.59 20.12 3.90
CA ALA A 112 -27.83 19.40 4.08
C ALA A 112 -27.81 18.12 3.23
N VAL A 113 -27.71 16.97 3.89
CA VAL A 113 -27.68 15.65 3.25
C VAL A 113 -29.10 15.10 3.18
N ALA A 114 -29.51 14.62 2.00
CA ALA A 114 -30.82 14.01 1.82
C ALA A 114 -30.95 12.72 2.66
N PRO A 115 -32.09 12.50 3.37
CA PRO A 115 -32.33 11.27 4.09
C PRO A 115 -32.16 10.01 3.22
N ALA A 116 -31.67 8.94 3.82
CA ALA A 116 -31.45 7.65 3.15
C ALA A 116 -32.10 6.52 3.96
N ALA A 117 -32.36 5.37 3.32
CA ALA A 117 -32.83 4.17 4.00
C ALA A 117 -31.70 3.44 4.74
N SER A 118 -30.44 3.67 4.35
CA SER A 118 -29.26 3.14 5.04
C SER A 118 -28.03 4.05 4.85
N VAL A 119 -27.00 3.82 5.67
CA VAL A 119 -25.69 4.46 5.51
C VAL A 119 -25.07 4.12 4.15
N TRP A 120 -25.27 2.91 3.65
CA TRP A 120 -24.69 2.46 2.38
C TRP A 120 -25.39 3.05 1.18
N GLU A 121 -26.71 3.21 1.26
CA GLU A 121 -27.44 3.96 0.24
C GLU A 121 -26.94 5.41 0.19
N LEU A 122 -26.68 6.04 1.34
CA LEU A 122 -26.07 7.37 1.37
C LEU A 122 -24.66 7.37 0.76
N LEU A 123 -23.80 6.43 1.15
CA LEU A 123 -22.43 6.36 0.64
C LEU A 123 -22.34 6.09 -0.86
N LYS A 124 -23.34 5.45 -1.45
CA LYS A 124 -23.39 5.17 -2.90
C LYS A 124 -24.02 6.29 -3.73
N ARG A 125 -24.52 7.35 -3.10
CA ARG A 125 -25.08 8.50 -3.81
C ARG A 125 -23.99 9.49 -4.19
N ASP A 126 -24.17 10.08 -5.36
CA ASP A 126 -23.43 11.25 -5.84
C ASP A 126 -21.90 11.12 -5.68
N TRP A 127 -21.28 12.11 -5.06
CA TRP A 127 -19.84 12.21 -4.83
C TRP A 127 -19.34 11.33 -3.66
N TYR A 128 -20.22 10.87 -2.77
CA TYR A 128 -19.79 10.08 -1.59
C TYR A 128 -19.26 8.69 -1.97
N ASP A 129 -19.69 8.14 -3.11
CA ASP A 129 -19.21 6.85 -3.59
C ASP A 129 -17.73 6.96 -3.98
N LEU A 130 -17.40 8.02 -4.73
CA LEU A 130 -16.02 8.29 -5.10
C LEU A 130 -15.17 8.56 -3.85
N ALA A 131 -15.65 9.39 -2.92
CA ALA A 131 -14.90 9.69 -1.70
C ALA A 131 -14.67 8.45 -0.83
N TRP A 132 -15.68 7.59 -0.70
CA TRP A 132 -15.60 6.34 0.06
C TRP A 132 -14.63 5.35 -0.58
N SER A 133 -14.78 5.11 -1.88
CA SER A 133 -13.91 4.19 -2.63
C SER A 133 -12.47 4.69 -2.69
N ALA A 134 -12.24 6.00 -2.84
CA ALA A 134 -10.93 6.62 -2.77
C ALA A 134 -10.29 6.45 -1.38
N THR A 135 -11.01 6.80 -0.31
CA THR A 135 -10.51 6.71 1.08
C THR A 135 -10.09 5.27 1.38
N ASN A 136 -10.94 4.29 1.08
CA ASN A 136 -10.64 2.89 1.38
C ASN A 136 -9.51 2.36 0.49
N SER A 137 -9.50 2.67 -0.80
CA SER A 137 -8.43 2.20 -1.70
C SER A 137 -7.06 2.71 -1.25
N HIS A 138 -6.95 4.02 -1.02
CA HIS A 138 -5.70 4.66 -0.62
C HIS A 138 -5.23 4.22 0.77
N PHE A 139 -6.14 4.09 1.73
CA PHE A 139 -5.81 3.55 3.06
C PHE A 139 -5.26 2.12 2.97
N LEU A 140 -5.88 1.27 2.14
CA LEU A 140 -5.41 -0.10 1.95
C LEU A 140 -4.04 -0.13 1.27
N PHE A 141 -3.82 0.62 0.18
CA PHE A 141 -2.51 0.68 -0.46
C PHE A 141 -1.42 1.27 0.44
N GLY A 142 -1.77 2.25 1.28
CA GLY A 142 -0.91 2.78 2.33
C GLY A 142 -0.51 1.71 3.35
N MET A 143 -1.46 0.93 3.86
CA MET A 143 -1.13 -0.19 4.77
C MET A 143 -0.28 -1.27 4.10
N LEU A 144 -0.55 -1.60 2.83
CA LEU A 144 0.25 -2.59 2.09
C LEU A 144 1.69 -2.12 1.90
N GLY A 145 1.88 -0.83 1.57
CA GLY A 145 3.20 -0.23 1.46
C GLY A 145 3.92 -0.18 2.81
N PHE A 146 3.21 0.16 3.90
CA PHE A 146 3.76 0.13 5.25
C PHE A 146 4.29 -1.26 5.62
N MET A 147 3.49 -2.30 5.39
CA MET A 147 3.87 -3.68 5.69
C MET A 147 5.07 -4.13 4.86
N TRP A 148 5.14 -3.71 3.59
CA TRP A 148 6.32 -3.94 2.75
C TRP A 148 7.57 -3.27 3.33
N MET A 149 7.47 -2.03 3.82
CA MET A 149 8.58 -1.33 4.46
C MET A 149 9.06 -2.06 5.71
N VAL A 150 8.14 -2.44 6.61
CA VAL A 150 8.45 -3.20 7.82
C VAL A 150 9.14 -4.52 7.47
N GLY A 151 8.59 -5.26 6.49
CA GLY A 151 9.15 -6.52 6.03
C GLY A 151 10.54 -6.40 5.43
N THR A 152 10.72 -5.42 4.54
CA THR A 152 12.02 -5.13 3.93
C THR A 152 13.05 -4.78 5.00
N ARG A 153 12.68 -3.94 5.97
CA ARG A 153 13.57 -3.54 7.05
C ARG A 153 13.93 -4.71 7.96
N ALA A 154 12.95 -5.52 8.35
CA ALA A 154 13.17 -6.73 9.15
C ALA A 154 14.13 -7.69 8.44
N PHE A 155 13.90 -7.94 7.14
CA PHE A 155 14.76 -8.77 6.32
C PHE A 155 16.20 -8.24 6.28
N LEU A 156 16.39 -6.95 5.98
CA LEU A 156 17.73 -6.33 5.92
C LEU A 156 18.42 -6.26 7.29
N MET A 157 17.66 -6.17 8.38
CA MET A 157 18.20 -6.17 9.74
C MET A 157 18.81 -7.51 10.12
N VAL A 158 18.18 -8.63 9.77
CA VAL A 158 18.74 -9.98 10.04
C VAL A 158 20.08 -10.16 9.30
N GLN A 159 20.29 -9.46 8.19
CA GLN A 159 21.53 -9.52 7.41
C GLN A 159 22.62 -8.54 7.87
N ALA A 160 22.28 -7.54 8.70
CA ALA A 160 23.20 -6.49 9.10
C ALA A 160 23.94 -6.83 10.40
N LYS A 161 25.25 -6.51 10.48
CA LYS A 161 26.02 -6.58 11.73
C LYS A 161 25.61 -5.42 12.68
N PRO A 162 25.56 -5.60 14.01
CA PRO A 162 26.03 -6.74 14.82
C PRO A 162 24.98 -7.82 15.10
N TRP A 163 23.72 -7.63 14.67
CA TRP A 163 22.60 -8.56 14.90
C TRP A 163 22.63 -9.81 14.01
N ASN A 164 23.77 -10.08 13.36
CA ASN A 164 24.06 -11.42 12.90
C ASN A 164 24.27 -12.25 14.18
N ILE A 165 23.19 -12.78 14.77
CA ILE A 165 23.17 -13.55 16.04
C ILE A 165 23.98 -14.87 15.90
N ASN A 166 24.49 -15.16 14.70
CA ASN A 166 25.51 -16.17 14.46
C ASN A 166 26.95 -15.63 14.33
N PRO A 167 27.55 -14.91 15.31
CA PRO A 167 29.01 -14.89 15.40
C PRO A 167 29.54 -16.07 16.23
N VAL A 168 28.68 -16.86 16.92
CA VAL A 168 29.12 -17.85 17.91
C VAL A 168 29.50 -19.21 17.28
N LEU A 169 29.02 -19.52 16.08
CA LEU A 169 29.49 -20.67 15.30
C LEU A 169 29.61 -20.25 13.84
N ALA A 170 30.77 -19.75 13.44
CA ALA A 170 31.11 -19.37 12.06
C ALA A 170 31.13 -20.56 11.06
N GLY A 171 30.40 -21.64 11.35
CA GLY A 171 30.30 -22.87 10.55
C GLY A 171 28.90 -23.20 10.05
N ASP A 172 27.84 -22.49 10.47
CA ASP A 172 26.45 -22.85 10.09
C ASP A 172 25.73 -21.68 9.41
N GLU A 173 26.00 -21.47 8.11
CA GLU A 173 25.25 -20.53 7.27
C GLU A 173 23.74 -20.81 7.27
N ALA A 174 23.34 -22.06 7.54
CA ALA A 174 21.97 -22.54 7.61
C ALA A 174 21.10 -21.79 8.64
N ASP A 175 21.68 -21.39 9.78
CA ASP A 175 20.93 -20.76 10.87
C ASP A 175 20.59 -19.28 10.60
N SER A 176 21.41 -18.58 9.79
CA SER A 176 21.11 -17.18 9.42
C SER A 176 20.00 -17.09 8.35
N LEU A 177 19.96 -18.10 7.47
CA LEU A 177 18.95 -18.25 6.44
C LEU A 177 17.58 -18.56 7.06
N SER A 178 17.55 -19.39 8.12
CA SER A 178 16.30 -19.79 8.79
C SER A 178 15.60 -18.59 9.46
N MET A 179 16.33 -17.70 10.14
CA MET A 179 15.74 -16.50 10.77
C MET A 179 15.29 -15.45 9.74
N SER A 180 16.08 -15.26 8.66
CA SER A 180 15.70 -14.34 7.58
C SER A 180 14.45 -14.83 6.86
N ALA A 181 14.38 -16.12 6.55
CA ALA A 181 13.21 -16.75 5.96
C ALA A 181 12.00 -16.68 6.90
N ALA A 182 12.18 -16.96 8.19
CA ALA A 182 11.10 -16.87 9.18
C ALA A 182 10.51 -15.47 9.28
N SER A 183 11.34 -14.41 9.28
CA SER A 183 10.84 -13.03 9.33
C SER A 183 10.07 -12.65 8.07
N ILE A 184 10.55 -13.01 6.87
CA ILE A 184 9.79 -12.81 5.62
C ILE A 184 8.48 -13.58 5.66
N LEU A 185 8.48 -14.85 6.06
CA LEU A 185 7.29 -15.68 6.10
C LEU A 185 6.24 -15.16 7.09
N LEU A 186 6.67 -14.66 8.25
CA LEU A 186 5.77 -14.04 9.22
C LEU A 186 5.13 -12.76 8.65
N VAL A 187 5.93 -11.90 7.99
CA VAL A 187 5.41 -10.69 7.36
C VAL A 187 4.47 -11.04 6.20
N ALA A 188 4.86 -11.99 5.34
CA ALA A 188 4.04 -12.46 4.24
C ALA A 188 2.72 -13.08 4.72
N SER A 189 2.76 -13.90 5.78
CA SER A 189 1.55 -14.47 6.40
C SER A 189 0.63 -13.38 6.95
N SER A 190 1.20 -12.40 7.66
CA SER A 190 0.44 -11.27 8.21
C SER A 190 -0.21 -10.44 7.09
N PHE A 191 0.53 -10.22 6.00
CA PHE A 191 0.05 -9.54 4.80
C PHE A 191 -1.09 -10.29 4.11
N LEU A 192 -0.94 -11.60 3.91
CA LEU A 192 -1.98 -12.43 3.29
C LEU A 192 -3.24 -12.48 4.15
N LEU A 193 -3.10 -12.57 5.47
CA LEU A 193 -4.23 -12.53 6.40
C LEU A 193 -4.95 -11.17 6.35
N MET A 194 -4.20 -10.07 6.36
CA MET A 194 -4.76 -8.73 6.22
C MET A 194 -5.54 -8.60 4.90
N MET A 195 -4.96 -9.02 3.78
CA MET A 195 -5.62 -9.02 2.48
C MET A 195 -6.88 -9.88 2.45
N ALA A 196 -6.87 -11.05 3.10
CA ALA A 196 -8.05 -11.91 3.20
C ALA A 196 -9.18 -11.25 4.01
N ILE A 197 -8.85 -10.61 5.14
CA ILE A 197 -9.83 -9.89 5.97
C ILE A 197 -10.43 -8.73 5.17
N VAL A 198 -9.60 -7.95 4.49
CA VAL A 198 -10.04 -6.80 3.69
C VAL A 198 -10.90 -7.27 2.51
N ASN A 199 -10.46 -8.28 1.75
CA ASN A 199 -11.24 -8.80 0.61
C ASN A 199 -12.62 -9.30 1.07
N ARG A 200 -12.70 -9.97 2.22
CA ARG A 200 -13.98 -10.35 2.83
C ARG A 200 -14.83 -9.12 3.15
N GLY A 201 -14.25 -8.09 3.77
CA GLY A 201 -14.92 -6.83 4.08
C GLY A 201 -15.48 -6.13 2.82
N VAL A 202 -14.68 -6.05 1.75
CA VAL A 202 -15.11 -5.47 0.46
C VAL A 202 -16.25 -6.29 -0.16
N ALA A 203 -16.13 -7.63 -0.13
CA ALA A 203 -17.14 -8.54 -0.65
C ALA A 203 -18.47 -8.48 0.12
N THR A 204 -18.41 -8.34 1.44
CA THR A 204 -19.61 -8.17 2.28
C THR A 204 -20.20 -6.77 2.17
N GLY A 205 -19.37 -5.75 1.90
CA GLY A 205 -19.78 -4.36 1.82
C GLY A 205 -20.62 -3.96 3.04
N GLY A 206 -21.83 -3.49 2.77
CA GLY A 206 -22.79 -3.11 3.80
C GLY A 206 -23.60 -4.20 4.48
N GLY A 207 -23.33 -5.46 4.17
CA GLY A 207 -24.08 -6.61 4.70
C GLY A 207 -25.44 -6.81 4.05
N GLN A 208 -25.84 -5.94 3.11
CA GLN A 208 -27.04 -6.12 2.29
C GLN A 208 -26.67 -6.54 0.86
N VAL A 209 -27.56 -7.30 0.21
CA VAL A 209 -27.36 -7.74 -1.18
C VAL A 209 -27.30 -6.50 -2.09
N GLY A 210 -26.21 -6.38 -2.83
CA GLY A 210 -25.97 -5.24 -3.72
C GLY A 210 -25.01 -4.19 -3.16
N ASP A 211 -24.67 -4.21 -1.86
CA ASP A 211 -23.83 -3.21 -1.18
C ASP A 211 -22.31 -3.43 -1.24
N SER A 212 -21.85 -4.33 -2.11
CA SER A 212 -20.42 -4.63 -2.28
C SER A 212 -19.76 -3.80 -3.39
N TYR A 213 -18.47 -3.47 -3.23
CA TYR A 213 -17.61 -2.89 -4.27
C TYR A 213 -16.84 -3.99 -5.06
N GLY A 214 -17.50 -5.12 -5.28
CA GLY A 214 -16.91 -6.34 -5.85
C GLY A 214 -16.29 -7.27 -4.80
N GLY A 215 -15.46 -8.22 -5.23
CA GLY A 215 -14.95 -9.31 -4.38
C GLY A 215 -13.53 -9.12 -3.82
N SER A 216 -12.86 -8.00 -4.12
CA SER A 216 -11.45 -7.80 -3.74
C SER A 216 -11.04 -6.34 -3.63
N VAL A 217 -9.89 -6.06 -3.00
CA VAL A 217 -9.26 -4.73 -3.01
C VAL A 217 -9.07 -4.19 -4.43
N LEU A 218 -8.73 -5.06 -5.39
CA LEU A 218 -8.57 -4.65 -6.78
C LEU A 218 -9.89 -4.21 -7.42
N SER A 219 -11.01 -4.86 -7.09
CA SER A 219 -12.32 -4.43 -7.61
C SER A 219 -12.75 -3.08 -7.01
N LEU A 220 -12.47 -2.86 -5.73
CA LEU A 220 -12.68 -1.56 -5.08
C LEU A 220 -11.83 -0.47 -5.76
N PHE A 221 -10.56 -0.75 -6.03
CA PHE A 221 -9.68 0.20 -6.70
C PHE A 221 -10.11 0.46 -8.15
N GLN A 222 -10.52 -0.56 -8.88
CA GLN A 222 -11.08 -0.41 -10.24
C GLN A 222 -12.34 0.46 -10.23
N HIS A 223 -13.22 0.27 -9.24
CA HIS A 223 -14.40 1.11 -9.04
C HIS A 223 -14.01 2.57 -8.77
N TYR A 224 -13.04 2.80 -7.89
CA TYR A 224 -12.48 4.13 -7.65
C TYR A 224 -11.93 4.77 -8.94
N ILE A 225 -11.10 4.06 -9.71
CA ILE A 225 -10.53 4.59 -10.97
C ILE A 225 -11.63 4.87 -12.00
N LYS A 226 -12.66 4.01 -12.07
CA LYS A 226 -13.82 4.22 -12.95
C LYS A 226 -14.54 5.51 -12.59
N LEU A 227 -14.93 5.69 -11.32
CA LEU A 227 -15.62 6.90 -10.86
C LEU A 227 -14.76 8.16 -11.05
N LEU A 228 -13.46 8.07 -10.76
CA LEU A 228 -12.53 9.18 -10.96
C LEU A 228 -12.45 9.56 -12.45
N SER A 229 -12.42 8.58 -13.34
CA SER A 229 -12.40 8.81 -14.79
C SER A 229 -13.71 9.38 -15.30
N GLU A 230 -14.85 8.87 -14.82
CA GLU A 230 -16.18 9.38 -15.14
C GLU A 230 -16.32 10.84 -14.71
N GLN A 231 -15.76 11.21 -13.56
CA GLN A 231 -15.75 12.59 -13.10
C GLN A 231 -14.80 13.47 -13.91
N ALA A 232 -13.61 12.98 -14.26
CA ALA A 232 -12.61 13.75 -15.02
C ALA A 232 -13.01 13.96 -16.50
N ILE A 233 -13.72 13.00 -17.09
CA ILE A 233 -14.12 13.02 -18.51
C ILE A 233 -15.56 13.53 -18.68
N GLY A 234 -16.40 13.35 -17.65
CA GLY A 234 -17.81 13.71 -17.69
C GLY A 234 -18.02 15.21 -17.90
N ALA A 235 -18.80 15.56 -18.92
CA ALA A 235 -19.17 16.94 -19.25
C ALA A 235 -20.00 17.68 -18.16
N ALA A 236 -20.29 17.03 -17.03
CA ALA A 236 -21.20 17.54 -16.00
C ALA A 236 -20.51 18.44 -14.96
N ILE A 237 -19.18 18.34 -14.76
CA ILE A 237 -18.48 19.06 -13.68
C ILE A 237 -17.13 19.60 -14.18
N ALA A 238 -17.18 20.49 -15.18
CA ALA A 238 -16.02 21.22 -15.75
C ALA A 238 -14.89 20.34 -16.35
N PRO A 239 -14.19 20.81 -17.40
CA PRO A 239 -13.02 20.11 -17.91
C PRO A 239 -11.93 20.02 -16.83
N ALA A 240 -11.15 18.93 -16.85
CA ALA A 240 -10.05 18.71 -15.92
C ALA A 240 -9.19 19.97 -15.76
N GLY A 241 -8.99 20.39 -14.52
CA GLY A 241 -8.25 21.61 -14.21
C GLY A 241 -6.77 21.48 -14.59
N PRO A 242 -6.05 22.60 -14.79
CA PRO A 242 -4.62 22.55 -15.10
C PRO A 242 -3.80 21.80 -14.05
N LEU A 243 -4.21 21.86 -12.77
CA LEU A 243 -3.56 21.12 -11.68
C LEU A 243 -3.77 19.60 -11.79
N GLU A 244 -4.92 19.15 -12.27
CA GLU A 244 -5.22 17.72 -12.47
C GLU A 244 -4.44 17.18 -13.67
N ILE A 245 -4.36 17.95 -14.76
CA ILE A 245 -3.55 17.58 -15.92
C ILE A 245 -2.06 17.48 -15.52
N LEU A 246 -1.55 18.46 -14.77
CA LEU A 246 -0.18 18.43 -14.28
C LEU A 246 0.08 17.26 -13.33
N SER A 247 -0.87 16.92 -12.44
CA SER A 247 -0.71 15.79 -11.54
C SER A 247 -0.63 14.45 -12.30
N ILE A 248 -1.43 14.30 -13.37
CA ILE A 248 -1.36 13.13 -14.26
C ILE A 248 0.00 13.06 -14.96
N ILE A 249 0.47 14.17 -15.54
CA ILE A 249 1.76 14.23 -16.25
C ILE A 249 2.91 13.87 -15.30
N PHE A 250 2.95 14.47 -14.11
CA PHE A 250 3.98 14.18 -13.11
C PHE A 250 3.89 12.77 -12.57
N GLY A 251 2.67 12.24 -12.37
CA GLY A 251 2.46 10.87 -11.94
C GLY A 251 2.99 9.84 -12.94
N VAL A 252 2.63 10.00 -14.22
CA VAL A 252 3.08 9.10 -15.30
C VAL A 252 4.60 9.18 -15.48
N THR A 253 5.16 10.40 -15.49
CA THR A 253 6.60 10.60 -15.65
C THR A 253 7.37 10.01 -14.46
N GLY A 254 6.91 10.28 -13.24
CA GLY A 254 7.51 9.75 -12.01
C GLY A 254 7.47 8.22 -11.97
N PHE A 255 6.35 7.60 -12.37
CA PHE A 255 6.23 6.14 -12.43
C PHE A 255 7.19 5.53 -13.47
N ALA A 256 7.31 6.14 -14.66
CA ALA A 256 8.24 5.67 -15.68
C ALA A 256 9.70 5.74 -15.20
N MET A 257 10.09 6.84 -14.54
CA MET A 257 11.42 7.00 -13.97
C MET A 257 11.69 6.01 -12.83
N ALA A 258 10.70 5.78 -11.95
CA ALA A 258 10.78 4.82 -10.87
C ALA A 258 10.95 3.39 -11.38
N ALA A 259 10.15 2.98 -12.38
CA ALA A 259 10.25 1.66 -13.00
C ALA A 259 11.63 1.44 -13.63
N LYS A 260 12.15 2.45 -14.36
CA LYS A 260 13.51 2.40 -14.92
C LYS A 260 14.57 2.22 -13.83
N ALA A 261 14.50 2.99 -12.75
CA ALA A 261 15.47 2.92 -11.66
C ALA A 261 15.50 1.55 -10.97
N VAL A 262 14.33 0.90 -10.82
CA VAL A 262 14.21 -0.42 -10.16
C VAL A 262 14.66 -1.56 -11.07
N PHE A 263 14.20 -1.58 -12.33
CA PHE A 263 14.32 -2.75 -13.19
C PHE A 263 15.44 -2.69 -14.23
N VAL A 264 15.87 -1.48 -14.63
CA VAL A 264 16.81 -1.31 -15.75
C VAL A 264 18.19 -0.90 -15.25
N GLU A 265 18.25 -0.01 -14.25
CA GLU A 265 19.54 0.47 -13.76
C GLU A 265 20.21 -0.60 -12.87
N PRO A 266 21.49 -0.93 -13.13
CA PRO A 266 22.22 -1.93 -12.35
C PRO A 266 22.45 -1.53 -10.89
#